data_AF-O34763-F1
#
_entry.id   AF-O34763-F1
#
_cell.length_a   1.000
_cell.length_b   1.000
_cell.length_c   1.000
_cell.angle_alpha   90.00
_cell.angle_beta   90.00
_cell.angle_gamma   90.00
#
_symmetry.space_group_name_H-M   'P 1'
#
loop_
_entity.id
_entity.type
_entity.pdbx_description
1 polymer ?
#
loop_
_entity_poly.entity_id
_entity_poly.type
_entity_poly.pdbx_seq_one_letter_code
_entity_poly.pdbx_strand_id
1 'polypeptide(L)' 'MSNLLKSALEKERRHYSEKLYQIGVYNKEVMNKMTISELRKEYAYFFRSITNHKNYPYTR' A
#
# COMPACT_ATOMS: atom_id res chain seq x y z
N MET A 1 19.04 -16.38 0.17
CA MET A 1 17.59 -16.19 0.35
C MET A 1 16.87 -17.42 -0.20
N SER A 2 16.05 -18.09 0.60
CA SER A 2 15.29 -19.27 0.12
C SER A 2 14.21 -18.84 -0.89
N ASN A 3 13.79 -19.76 -1.75
CA ASN A 3 12.71 -19.51 -2.69
C ASN A 3 11.41 -19.12 -1.97
N LEU A 4 11.12 -19.74 -0.83
CA LEU A 4 9.98 -19.40 0.02
C LEU A 4 9.99 -17.92 0.45
N LEU A 5 11.13 -17.44 0.92
CA LEU A 5 11.24 -16.04 1.36
C LEU A 5 11.14 -15.06 0.18
N LYS A 6 11.71 -15.39 -0.98
CA LYS A 6 11.53 -14.58 -2.20
C LYS A 6 10.06 -14.49 -2.61
N SER A 7 9.35 -15.61 -2.66
CA SER A 7 7.93 -15.65 -3.01
C SER A 7 7.05 -14.91 -1.99
N ALA A 8 7.38 -14.97 -0.70
CA ALA A 8 6.70 -14.21 0.34
C ALA A 8 6.87 -12.70 0.13
N LEU A 9 8.09 -12.23 -0.14
CA LEU A 9 8.36 -10.82 -0.42
C LEU A 9 7.69 -10.33 -1.70
N GLU A 10 7.65 -11.16 -2.76
CA GLU A 10 6.92 -10.83 -3.99
C GLU A 10 5.41 -10.75 -3.78
N LYS A 11 4.85 -11.62 -2.94
CA LYS A 11 3.44 -11.58 -2.56
C LYS A 11 3.12 -10.31 -1.79
N GLU A 12 3.98 -9.95 -0.84
CA GLU A 12 3.84 -8.72 -0.05
C GLU A 12 3.94 -7.47 -0.92
N ARG A 13 4.95 -7.42 -1.81
CA ARG A 13 5.11 -6.33 -2.78
C ARG A 13 3.87 -6.18 -3.67
N ARG A 14 3.37 -7.28 -4.25
CA ARG A 14 2.15 -7.25 -5.08
C ARG A 14 0.94 -6.73 -4.29
N HIS A 15 0.73 -7.23 -3.07
CA HIS A 15 -0.38 -6.82 -2.22
C HIS A 15 -0.42 -5.31 -1.99
N TYR A 16 0.69 -4.72 -1.54
CA TYR A 16 0.72 -3.28 -1.25
C TYR A 16 0.69 -2.41 -2.50
N SER A 17 1.41 -2.80 -3.56
CA SER A 17 1.39 -2.06 -4.83
C SER A 17 0.00 -2.06 -5.46
N GLU A 18 -0.72 -3.18 -5.43
CA GLU A 18 -2.10 -3.24 -5.93
C GLU A 18 -3.04 -2.35 -5.11
N LYS A 19 -2.88 -2.32 -3.79
CA LYS A 19 -3.69 -1.44 -2.94
C LYS A 19 -3.41 0.03 -3.19
N LEU A 20 -2.15 0.42 -3.29
CA LEU A 20 -1.77 1.81 -3.60
C LEU A 20 -2.23 2.22 -5.01
N TYR A 21 -2.18 1.30 -5.98
CA TYR A 21 -2.72 1.54 -7.31
C TYR A 21 -4.24 1.73 -7.29
N GLN A 22 -4.98 0.91 -6.53
CA GLN A 22 -6.44 1.04 -6.37
C GLN A 22 -6.84 2.35 -5.69
N ILE A 23 -6.02 2.83 -4.75
CA ILE A 23 -6.21 4.14 -4.11
C ILE A 23 -5.95 5.29 -5.11
N GLY A 24 -5.18 5.04 -6.17
CA GLY A 24 -4.87 6.04 -7.20
C GLY A 24 -3.76 7.03 -6.83
N VAL A 25 -2.98 6.73 -5.78
CA VAL A 25 -1.92 7.63 -5.28
C VAL A 25 -0.60 7.50 -6.04
N TYR A 26 -0.30 6.30 -6.52
CA TYR A 26 0.95 6.02 -7.24
C TYR A 26 0.70 5.16 -8.48
N ASN A 27 1.45 5.44 -9.54
CA ASN A 27 1.52 4.58 -10.70
C ASN A 27 2.55 3.45 -10.50
N LYS A 28 2.58 2.48 -11.43
CA LYS A 28 3.46 1.31 -11.35
C LYS A 28 4.96 1.68 -11.39
N GLU A 29 5.33 2.73 -12.12
CA GLU A 29 6.73 3.16 -12.24
C GLU A 29 7.29 3.66 -10.91
N VAL A 30 6.51 4.45 -10.18
CA VAL A 30 6.88 4.95 -8.85
C VAL A 30 6.98 3.80 -7.86
N MET A 31 5.96 2.93 -7.81
CA MET A 31 5.95 1.81 -6.85
C MET A 31 7.05 0.76 -7.12
N ASN A 32 7.49 0.57 -8.36
CA ASN A 32 8.58 -0.35 -8.68
C ASN A 32 9.93 0.09 -8.09
N LYS A 33 10.11 1.41 -7.88
CA LYS A 33 11.30 1.99 -7.24
C LYS A 33 11.25 1.92 -5.71
N MET A 34 10.07 1.66 -5.13
CA MET A 34 9.89 1.57 -3.68
C MET A 34 10.30 0.20 -3.14
N THR A 35 10.89 0.23 -1.95
CA THR A 35 11.09 -0.94 -1.10
C THR A 35 9.76 -1.41 -0.51
N ILE A 36 9.71 -2.67 -0.08
CA ILE A 36 8.50 -3.23 0.57
C ILE A 36 8.15 -2.46 1.85
N SER A 37 9.16 -2.02 2.60
CA SER A 37 8.97 -1.19 3.80
C SER A 37 8.32 0.16 3.49
N GLU A 38 8.69 0.80 2.37
CA GLU A 38 8.05 2.04 1.92
C GLU A 38 6.61 1.78 1.48
N LEU A 39 6.37 0.75 0.65
CA LEU A 39 5.01 0.38 0.23
C LEU A 39 4.08 0.12 1.43
N ARG A 40 4.59 -0.52 2.48
CA ARG A 40 3.86 -0.73 3.75
C ARG A 40 3.52 0.58 4.45
N LYS A 41 4.48 1.50 4.56
CA LYS A 41 4.30 2.81 5.20
C LYS A 41 3.29 3.65 4.44
N GLU A 42 3.43 3.73 3.12
CA GLU A 42 2.51 4.46 2.24
C GLU A 42 1.10 3.88 2.35
N TYR A 43 0.95 2.55 2.27
CA TYR A 43 -0.36 1.92 2.44
C TYR A 43 -0.98 2.24 3.80
N ALA A 44 -0.22 2.16 4.89
CA ALA A 44 -0.72 2.50 6.22
C ALA A 44 -1.16 3.97 6.32
N TYR A 45 -0.43 4.89 5.69
CA TYR A 45 -0.76 6.31 5.66
C TYR A 45 -2.06 6.57 4.89
N PHE A 46 -2.15 6.11 3.65
CA PHE A 46 -3.34 6.34 2.81
C PHE A 46 -4.56 5.57 3.30
N PHE A 47 -4.39 4.36 3.82
CA PHE A 47 -5.49 3.61 4.43
C PHE A 47 -6.09 4.37 5.62
N ARG A 48 -5.24 4.90 6.52
CA ARG A 48 -5.70 5.71 7.66
C ARG A 48 -6.39 7.00 7.20
N SER A 49 -5.83 7.67 6.19
CA SER A 49 -6.43 8.87 5.62
C SER A 49 -7.84 8.58 5.10
N ILE A 50 -8.01 7.52 4.29
CA ILE A 50 -9.31 7.10 3.74
C ILE A 50 -10.30 6.72 4.85
N THR A 51 -9.87 6.03 5.90
CA THR A 51 -10.76 5.66 7.01
C THR A 51 -11.19 6.87 7.84
N ASN A 52 -10.31 7.85 8.03
CA ASN A 52 -10.61 9.03 8.83
C ASN A 52 -11.60 9.97 8.14
N HIS A 53 -11.64 10.00 6.80
CA HIS A 53 -12.67 10.75 6.07
C HIS A 53 -14.10 10.23 6.30
N LYS A 54 -14.27 8.97 6.75
CA LYS A 54 -15.60 8.44 7.12
C LYS A 54 -16.05 8.83 8.52
N ASN A 55 -15.13 9.25 9.39
CA ASN A 55 -15.40 9.53 10.80
C ASN A 55 -15.59 11.03 11.07
N TYR A 56 -16.25 11.77 10.17
CA TYR A 56 -16.79 13.08 10.52
C TYR A 56 -18.13 12.89 11.24
N PRO A 57 -18.23 13.11 12.56
CA PRO A 57 -19.50 13.03 13.27
C PRO A 57 -20.48 14.17 12.93
N TYR A 58 -20.07 15.12 12.08
CA TYR A 58 -20.88 16.29 11.72
C TYR A 58 -21.57 16.19 10.34
N THR A 59 -21.51 15.04 9.68
CA THR A 59 -22.32 14.76 8.48
C THR A 59 -23.34 13.67 8.79
N ARG A 60 -24.36 14.02 9.57
CA ARG A 60 -25.71 13.47 9.51
C ARG A 60 -26.71 14.60 9.64
#